data_AF-A0A538M2V0-F1
#
_entry.id   AF-A0A538M2V0-F1
#
_cell.length_a   1.000
_cell.length_b   1.000
_cell.length_c   1.000
_cell.angle_alpha   90.00
_cell.angle_beta   90.00
_cell.angle_gamma   90.00
#
_symmetry.space_group_name_H-M   'P 1'
#
loop_
_entity.id
_entity.type
_entity.pdbx_description
1 polymer ?
#
loop_
_entity_poly.entity_id
_entity_poly.type
_entity_poly.pdbx_seq_one_letter_code
_entity_poly.pdbx_strand_id
1 'polypeptide(L)'
;MRITRQAVLASRTCAICERTLLVGERSVRYSPDGESFLDVCPLCQDVALDYGWLKEGSPTTPVVPDSRRRRRGPLASLLQPKKPVAQPVVDEPILRRLSEPELAMVEAAELFNGSAFRRTVAGIAKSLGEPQASIVPLSGTNTEVVVTVAWDISWYQYRVAPESGQRRTAGSSPRSRRSRPFPRRRRACGSPP
;
A
#
# COMPACT_ATOMS: atom_id res chain seq x y z
N MET A 1 -24.43 -37.01 0.45
CA MET A 1 -24.36 -35.56 0.17
C MET A 1 -24.07 -35.38 -1.31
N ARG A 2 -25.09 -35.21 -2.15
CA ARG A 2 -24.92 -35.09 -3.61
C ARG A 2 -24.52 -33.65 -3.92
N ILE A 3 -23.23 -33.40 -4.16
CA ILE A 3 -22.77 -32.15 -4.75
C ILE A 3 -23.21 -32.21 -6.22
N THR A 4 -24.24 -31.44 -6.57
CA THR A 4 -24.75 -31.35 -7.95
C THR A 4 -23.65 -30.83 -8.86
N ARG A 5 -23.37 -31.56 -9.95
CA ARG A 5 -22.34 -31.21 -10.97
C ARG A 5 -22.52 -29.79 -11.56
N GLN A 6 -23.72 -29.21 -11.45
CA GLN A 6 -24.01 -27.84 -11.90
C GLN A 6 -23.29 -26.76 -11.05
N ALA A 7 -22.97 -27.01 -9.78
CA ALA A 7 -22.22 -26.04 -8.97
C ALA A 7 -20.72 -25.96 -9.34
N VAL A 8 -20.20 -26.96 -10.07
CA VAL A 8 -18.78 -27.09 -10.44
C VAL A 8 -18.45 -26.34 -11.75
N LEU A 9 -19.45 -25.92 -12.52
CA LEU A 9 -19.25 -25.34 -13.86
C LEU A 9 -19.46 -23.82 -13.97
N ALA A 10 -19.82 -23.13 -12.88
CA ALA A 10 -19.82 -21.67 -12.89
C ALA A 10 -18.38 -21.18 -12.71
N SER A 11 -17.68 -20.92 -13.82
CA SER A 11 -16.41 -20.18 -13.81
C SER A 11 -16.62 -18.81 -13.17
N ARG A 12 -16.34 -18.70 -11.87
CA ARG A 12 -16.42 -17.42 -11.16
C ARG A 12 -15.26 -16.54 -11.62
N THR A 13 -15.52 -15.30 -12.00
CA THR A 13 -14.50 -14.34 -12.42
C THR A 13 -14.33 -13.29 -11.35
N CYS A 14 -13.09 -12.81 -11.18
CA CYS A 14 -12.81 -11.68 -10.30
C CYS A 14 -13.37 -10.39 -10.93
N ALA A 15 -14.17 -9.62 -10.21
CA ALA A 15 -14.74 -8.39 -10.72
C ALA A 15 -13.73 -7.25 -10.97
N ILE A 16 -12.48 -7.38 -10.47
CA ILE A 16 -11.44 -6.35 -10.61
C ILE A 16 -10.42 -6.69 -11.70
N CYS A 17 -9.93 -7.93 -11.73
CA CYS A 17 -8.91 -8.35 -12.69
C CYS A 17 -9.42 -9.30 -13.77
N GLU A 18 -10.72 -9.62 -13.76
CA GLU A 18 -11.45 -10.45 -14.73
C GLU A 18 -10.91 -11.88 -14.90
N ARG A 19 -9.91 -12.27 -14.11
CA ARG A 19 -9.38 -13.64 -14.10
C ARG A 19 -10.42 -14.61 -13.57
N THR A 20 -10.53 -15.76 -14.21
CA THR A 20 -11.26 -16.93 -13.71
C THR A 20 -10.63 -17.44 -12.42
N LEU A 21 -11.42 -17.47 -11.34
CA LEU A 21 -11.04 -18.02 -10.05
C LEU A 21 -10.86 -19.54 -10.17
N LEU A 22 -9.73 -20.04 -9.70
CA LEU A 22 -9.42 -21.45 -9.77
C LEU A 22 -10.27 -22.26 -8.78
N VAL A 23 -10.40 -23.56 -9.04
CA VAL A 23 -11.05 -24.50 -8.11
C VAL A 23 -10.27 -24.50 -6.79
N GLY A 24 -10.94 -24.12 -5.70
CA GLY A 24 -10.34 -24.01 -4.37
C GLY A 24 -9.71 -22.65 -4.05
N GLU A 25 -9.70 -21.70 -4.98
CA GLU A 25 -9.30 -20.31 -4.69
C GLU A 25 -10.34 -19.65 -3.77
N ARG A 26 -9.87 -19.05 -2.67
CA ARG A 26 -10.74 -18.38 -1.70
C ARG A 26 -11.20 -17.03 -2.25
N SER A 27 -12.42 -16.95 -2.78
CA SER A 27 -13.05 -15.66 -3.14
C SER A 27 -13.54 -14.93 -1.90
N VAL A 28 -13.46 -13.61 -1.93
CA VAL A 28 -14.08 -12.71 -0.95
C VAL A 28 -15.08 -11.84 -1.68
N ARG A 29 -16.27 -11.66 -1.13
CA ARG A 29 -17.31 -10.84 -1.77
C ARG A 29 -17.26 -9.40 -1.29
N TYR A 30 -17.42 -8.49 -2.24
CA TYR A 30 -17.45 -7.05 -2.01
C TYR A 30 -18.65 -6.46 -2.74
N SER A 31 -19.15 -5.34 -2.23
CA SER A 31 -20.25 -4.60 -2.82
C SER A 31 -19.79 -3.20 -3.24
N PRO A 32 -19.82 -2.88 -4.55
CA PRO A 32 -19.50 -1.54 -5.03
C PRO A 32 -20.50 -0.49 -4.53
N ASP A 33 -21.79 -0.84 -4.56
CA ASP A 33 -22.90 0.09 -4.30
C ASP A 33 -23.65 -0.22 -2.98
N GLY A 34 -23.23 -1.26 -2.25
CA GLY A 34 -23.91 -1.77 -1.06
C GLY A 34 -25.07 -2.74 -1.34
N GLU A 35 -25.50 -2.88 -2.60
CA GLU A 35 -26.65 -3.71 -2.99
C GLU A 35 -26.26 -5.06 -3.62
N SER A 36 -25.31 -5.05 -4.55
CA SER A 36 -24.86 -6.25 -5.25
C SER A 36 -23.53 -6.76 -4.70
N PHE A 37 -23.34 -8.07 -4.64
CA PHE A 37 -22.08 -8.68 -4.20
C PHE A 37 -21.36 -9.33 -5.38
N LEU A 38 -20.10 -8.94 -5.56
CA LEU A 38 -19.22 -9.44 -6.61
C LEU A 38 -18.04 -10.20 -5.99
N ASP A 39 -17.62 -11.28 -6.66
CA ASP A 39 -16.47 -12.08 -6.24
C ASP A 39 -15.15 -11.37 -6.56
N VAL A 40 -14.28 -11.26 -5.56
CA VAL A 40 -12.95 -10.65 -5.69
C VAL A 40 -11.89 -11.67 -5.26
N CYS A 41 -10.85 -11.84 -6.09
CA CYS A 41 -9.75 -12.75 -5.79
C CYS A 41 -8.89 -12.23 -4.61
N PRO A 42 -8.11 -13.09 -3.92
CA PRO A 42 -7.25 -12.67 -2.81
C PRO A 42 -6.22 -11.58 -3.14
N LEU A 43 -5.88 -11.42 -4.42
CA LEU A 43 -4.91 -10.43 -4.89
C LEU A 43 -5.53 -9.03 -5.10
N CYS A 44 -6.85 -8.94 -5.22
CA CYS A 44 -7.57 -7.72 -5.56
C CYS A 44 -8.35 -7.11 -4.38
N GLN A 45 -8.24 -7.68 -3.18
CA GLN A 45 -8.96 -7.20 -2.00
C GLN A 45 -8.62 -5.75 -1.66
N ASP A 46 -7.33 -5.37 -1.68
CA ASP A 46 -6.91 -4.00 -1.38
C ASP A 46 -7.45 -3.00 -2.42
N VAL A 47 -7.54 -3.42 -3.68
CA VAL A 47 -8.11 -2.60 -4.76
C VAL A 47 -9.61 -2.38 -4.56
N ALA A 48 -10.34 -3.42 -4.12
CA ALA A 48 -11.75 -3.31 -3.78
C ALA A 48 -11.96 -2.29 -2.64
N LEU A 49 -11.10 -2.33 -1.62
CA LEU A 49 -11.11 -1.37 -0.50
C LEU A 49 -10.75 0.05 -0.95
N ASP A 50 -9.76 0.20 -1.83
CA ASP A 50 -9.37 1.51 -2.40
C ASP A 50 -10.51 2.13 -3.23
N TYR A 51 -11.36 1.30 -3.87
CA TYR A 51 -12.60 1.75 -4.53
C TYR A 51 -13.76 2.00 -3.56
N GLY A 52 -13.55 1.81 -2.25
CA GLY A 52 -14.59 1.97 -1.25
C GLY A 52 -15.62 0.85 -1.24
N TRP A 53 -15.34 -0.30 -1.87
CA TRP A 53 -16.29 -1.41 -1.90
C TRP A 53 -16.44 -2.02 -0.50
N LEU A 54 -17.68 -2.31 -0.13
CA LEU A 54 -18.04 -2.84 1.18
C LEU A 54 -17.90 -4.36 1.20
N LYS A 55 -17.08 -4.90 2.11
CA LYS A 55 -16.92 -6.35 2.28
C LYS A 55 -18.19 -7.00 2.83
N GLU A 56 -18.58 -8.16 2.30
CA GLU A 56 -19.71 -8.94 2.81
C GLU A 56 -19.50 -9.29 4.30
N GLY A 57 -20.49 -8.94 5.13
CA GLY A 57 -20.41 -9.13 6.58
C GLY A 57 -19.56 -8.10 7.34
N SER A 58 -19.08 -7.03 6.67
CA SER A 58 -18.59 -5.86 7.37
C SER A 58 -19.73 -5.26 8.21
N PRO A 59 -19.52 -4.90 9.49
CA PRO A 59 -20.57 -4.31 10.31
C PRO A 59 -20.97 -2.95 9.71
N THR A 60 -22.04 -2.93 8.92
CA THR A 60 -22.58 -1.73 8.27
C THR A 60 -23.43 -0.88 9.21
N THR A 61 -23.69 -1.34 10.42
CA THR A 61 -24.25 -0.50 11.48
C THR A 61 -23.11 0.22 12.20
N PRO A 62 -23.11 1.57 12.28
CA PRO A 62 -22.20 2.26 13.17
C PRO A 62 -22.47 1.72 14.57
N VAL A 63 -21.48 1.03 15.15
CA VAL A 63 -21.46 0.72 16.57
C VAL A 63 -21.28 2.07 17.25
N VAL A 64 -22.39 2.76 17.50
CA VAL A 64 -22.43 3.84 18.48
C VAL A 64 -21.92 3.19 19.77
N PRO A 65 -20.82 3.66 20.37
CA PRO A 65 -20.45 3.17 21.68
C PRO A 65 -21.60 3.54 22.62
N ASP A 66 -22.36 2.52 23.04
CA ASP A 66 -23.28 2.62 24.17
C ASP A 66 -22.44 3.07 25.35
N SER A 67 -22.46 4.37 25.59
CA SER A 67 -21.83 4.98 26.75
C SER A 67 -22.63 4.59 27.97
N ARG A 68 -22.48 3.32 28.38
CA ARG A 68 -22.88 2.86 29.70
C ARG A 68 -22.06 3.66 30.68
N ARG A 69 -22.71 4.70 31.17
CA ARG A 69 -22.34 5.54 32.29
C ARG A 69 -22.04 4.61 33.48
N ARG A 70 -20.79 4.14 33.57
CA ARG A 70 -20.28 3.46 34.76
C ARG A 70 -20.30 4.50 35.87
N ARG A 71 -21.34 4.47 36.71
CA ARG A 71 -21.35 5.14 38.01
C ARG A 71 -20.22 4.52 38.85
N ARG A 72 -19.02 5.08 38.75
CA ARG A 72 -17.96 4.88 39.75
C ARG A 72 -18.26 5.86 40.89
N GLY A 73 -18.43 5.31 42.08
CA GLY A 73 -18.71 6.08 43.29
C GLY A 73 -17.58 7.06 43.65
N PRO A 74 -17.86 8.04 44.53
CA PRO A 74 -17.04 9.24 44.73
C PRO A 74 -15.68 9.01 45.41
N LEU A 75 -15.30 7.77 45.74
CA LEU A 75 -14.11 7.46 46.54
C LEU A 75 -12.94 6.84 45.75
N ALA A 76 -13.10 6.55 44.45
CA ALA A 76 -12.06 5.89 43.66
C ALA A 76 -11.05 6.85 42.97
N SER A 77 -11.08 8.14 43.29
CA SER A 77 -10.25 9.17 42.63
C SER A 77 -9.01 9.59 43.43
N LEU A 78 -8.80 9.05 44.64
CA LEU A 78 -7.77 9.52 45.58
C LEU A 78 -6.42 8.80 45.47
N LEU A 79 -6.32 7.73 44.66
CA LEU A 79 -5.11 6.90 44.54
C LEU A 79 -4.67 6.66 43.09
N GLN A 80 -5.00 7.57 42.17
CA GLN A 80 -4.45 7.51 40.82
C GLN A 80 -3.09 8.21 40.78
N PRO A 81 -1.97 7.49 40.57
CA PRO A 81 -0.70 8.15 40.27
C PRO A 81 -0.88 8.93 38.97
N LYS A 82 -0.60 10.24 39.04
CA LYS A 82 -0.60 11.14 37.89
C LYS A 82 0.43 10.63 36.88
N LYS A 83 -0.01 9.83 35.90
CA LYS A 83 0.78 9.54 34.70
C LYS A 83 1.17 10.91 34.12
N PRO A 84 2.47 11.23 33.97
CA PRO A 84 2.85 12.48 33.34
C PRO A 84 2.21 12.46 31.96
N VAL A 85 1.27 13.39 31.77
CA VAL A 85 0.74 13.72 30.45
C VAL A 85 1.96 14.29 29.75
N ALA A 86 2.65 13.46 28.96
CA ALA A 86 3.54 13.95 27.94
C ALA A 86 2.71 14.97 27.17
N GLN A 87 3.08 16.25 27.31
CA GLN A 87 2.51 17.29 26.48
C GLN A 87 2.66 16.76 25.06
N PRO A 88 1.59 16.60 24.27
CA PRO A 88 1.77 16.43 22.85
C PRO A 88 2.51 17.70 22.44
N VAL A 89 3.82 17.57 22.22
CA VAL A 89 4.53 18.50 21.37
C VAL A 89 3.81 18.34 20.05
N VAL A 90 2.79 19.18 19.86
CA VAL A 90 2.33 19.53 18.55
C VAL A 90 3.55 20.23 17.97
N ASP A 91 4.42 19.43 17.34
CA ASP A 91 5.23 19.97 16.28
C ASP A 91 4.19 20.53 15.32
N GLU A 92 3.96 21.85 15.38
CA GLU A 92 3.27 22.55 14.30
C GLU A 92 3.85 21.96 13.01
N PRO A 93 3.02 21.48 12.07
CA PRO A 93 3.54 20.90 10.87
C PRO A 93 4.26 22.06 10.19
N ILE A 94 5.59 22.07 10.30
CA ILE A 94 6.43 22.91 9.48
C ILE A 94 6.07 22.41 8.10
N LEU A 95 5.22 23.17 7.39
CA LEU A 95 5.07 23.06 5.95
C LEU A 95 6.41 23.54 5.37
N ARG A 96 7.46 22.77 5.64
CA ARG A 96 8.77 22.94 5.05
C ARG A 96 8.51 22.73 3.58
N ARG A 97 8.57 23.82 2.82
CA ARG A 97 8.55 23.74 1.36
C ARG A 97 9.66 22.77 0.99
N LEU A 98 9.26 21.62 0.46
CA LEU A 98 10.18 20.64 -0.05
C LEU A 98 11.00 21.32 -1.16
N SER A 99 12.30 21.10 -1.14
CA SER A 99 13.17 21.51 -2.24
C SER A 99 12.73 20.79 -3.53
N GLU A 100 13.06 21.35 -4.69
CA GLU A 100 12.75 20.74 -6.00
C GLU A 100 13.13 19.24 -6.09
N PRO A 101 14.31 18.78 -5.63
CA PRO A 101 14.63 17.34 -5.66
C PRO A 101 13.76 16.52 -4.70
N GLU A 102 13.41 17.07 -3.53
CA GLU A 102 12.49 16.40 -2.59
C GLU A 102 11.08 16.29 -3.19
N LEU A 103 10.59 17.32 -3.88
CA LEU A 103 9.32 17.29 -4.63
C LEU A 103 9.36 16.25 -5.74
N ALA A 104 10.43 16.22 -6.53
CA ALA A 104 10.61 15.24 -7.60
C ALA A 104 10.62 13.79 -7.07
N MET A 105 11.21 13.56 -5.89
CA MET A 105 11.17 12.24 -5.23
C MET A 105 9.76 11.83 -4.81
N VAL A 106 8.99 12.76 -4.22
CA VAL A 106 7.60 12.50 -3.81
C VAL A 106 6.72 12.21 -5.03
N GLU A 107 6.80 13.05 -6.06
CA GLU A 107 6.04 12.85 -7.30
C GLU A 107 6.41 11.52 -7.97
N ALA A 108 7.71 11.17 -7.99
CA ALA A 108 8.14 9.88 -8.51
C ALA A 108 7.56 8.69 -7.72
N ALA A 109 7.44 8.82 -6.39
CA ALA A 109 6.80 7.81 -5.55
C ALA A 109 5.31 7.68 -5.87
N GLU A 110 4.60 8.80 -6.05
CA GLU A 110 3.19 8.81 -6.44
C GLU A 110 2.95 8.17 -7.81
N LEU A 111 3.76 8.55 -8.81
CA LEU A 111 3.72 7.96 -10.15
C LEU A 111 4.00 6.46 -10.11
N PHE A 112 4.98 6.02 -9.31
CA PHE A 112 5.26 4.60 -9.12
C PHE A 112 4.08 3.88 -8.45
N ASN A 113 3.51 4.46 -7.40
CA ASN A 113 2.38 3.89 -6.65
C ASN A 113 1.10 3.80 -7.49
N GLY A 114 0.90 4.72 -8.44
CA GLY A 114 -0.20 4.69 -9.41
C GLY A 114 0.04 3.74 -10.60
N SER A 115 1.27 3.25 -10.79
CA SER A 115 1.63 2.40 -11.92
C SER A 115 1.23 0.93 -11.74
N ALA A 116 1.23 0.17 -12.83
CA ALA A 116 1.06 -1.29 -12.77
C ALA A 116 2.19 -2.00 -11.99
N PHE A 117 3.36 -1.36 -11.82
CA PHE A 117 4.50 -1.95 -11.13
C PHE A 117 4.25 -2.14 -9.63
N ARG A 118 3.41 -1.32 -9.00
CA ARG A 118 2.98 -1.51 -7.60
C ARG A 118 2.41 -2.92 -7.38
N ARG A 119 1.54 -3.38 -8.28
CA ARG A 119 0.95 -4.73 -8.20
C ARG A 119 1.98 -5.83 -8.37
N THR A 120 2.92 -5.66 -9.29
CA THR A 120 4.02 -6.62 -9.49
C THR A 120 4.89 -6.74 -8.25
N VAL A 121 5.28 -5.61 -7.65
CA VAL A 121 6.07 -5.58 -6.42
C VAL A 121 5.31 -6.22 -5.26
N ALA A 122 4.02 -5.91 -5.09
CA ALA A 122 3.18 -6.54 -4.07
C ALA A 122 3.05 -8.07 -4.28
N GLY A 123 2.98 -8.53 -5.53
CA GLY A 123 2.97 -9.96 -5.86
C GLY A 123 4.27 -10.66 -5.49
N ILE A 124 5.42 -10.06 -5.79
CA ILE A 124 6.75 -10.60 -5.45
C ILE A 124 6.95 -10.60 -3.92
N ALA A 125 6.47 -9.58 -3.21
CA ALA A 125 6.57 -9.50 -1.76
C ALA A 125 5.88 -10.68 -1.04
N LYS A 126 4.85 -11.29 -1.66
CA LYS A 126 4.17 -12.46 -1.07
C LYS A 126 5.07 -13.70 -0.97
N SER A 127 6.04 -13.85 -1.87
CA SER A 127 6.97 -14.98 -1.86
C SER A 127 8.33 -14.64 -1.27
N LEU A 128 8.79 -13.40 -1.40
CA LEU A 128 10.12 -12.97 -0.96
C LEU A 128 10.13 -12.12 0.32
N GLY A 129 8.97 -11.77 0.88
CA GLY A 129 8.86 -10.94 2.08
C GLY A 129 8.90 -9.44 1.79
N GLU A 130 9.20 -8.65 2.82
CA GLU A 130 9.23 -7.19 2.71
C GLU A 130 10.46 -6.70 1.92
N PRO A 131 10.27 -5.86 0.88
CA PRO A 131 11.40 -5.33 0.12
C PRO A 131 12.11 -4.19 0.84
N GLN A 132 13.39 -4.02 0.53
CA GLN A 132 14.08 -2.73 0.72
C GLN A 132 13.80 -1.83 -0.49
N ALA A 133 13.45 -0.57 -0.25
CA ALA A 133 13.18 0.40 -1.31
C ALA A 133 14.05 1.66 -1.16
N SER A 134 14.45 2.23 -2.30
CA SER A 134 15.12 3.53 -2.35
C SER A 134 14.65 4.35 -3.54
N ILE A 135 14.61 5.67 -3.36
CA ILE A 135 14.25 6.64 -4.41
C ILE A 135 15.40 7.62 -4.50
N VAL A 136 16.02 7.73 -5.67
CA VAL A 136 17.24 8.53 -5.87
C VAL A 136 17.09 9.40 -7.12
N PRO A 137 17.18 10.74 -7.02
CA PRO A 137 17.22 11.60 -8.19
C PRO A 137 18.52 11.36 -8.96
N LEU A 138 18.44 11.26 -10.29
CA LEU A 138 19.61 11.19 -11.15
C LEU A 138 20.12 12.59 -11.46
N SER A 139 21.42 12.80 -11.27
CA SER A 139 22.09 14.00 -11.72
C SER A 139 22.23 13.96 -13.25
N GLY A 140 21.62 14.92 -13.94
CA GLY A 140 21.63 15.02 -15.40
C GLY A 140 20.74 16.17 -15.90
N THR A 141 20.70 16.38 -17.21
CA THR A 141 19.84 17.40 -17.83
C THR A 141 18.35 17.06 -17.76
N ASN A 142 18.00 15.79 -17.55
CA ASN A 142 16.64 15.33 -17.32
C ASN A 142 16.44 15.07 -15.82
N THR A 143 15.34 15.55 -15.25
CA THR A 143 14.93 15.32 -13.86
C THR A 143 14.38 13.91 -13.67
N GLU A 144 15.15 12.88 -14.04
CA GLU A 144 14.75 11.49 -13.81
C GLU A 144 15.03 11.07 -12.36
N VAL A 145 14.09 10.32 -11.78
CA VAL A 145 14.22 9.69 -10.47
C VAL A 145 14.20 8.18 -10.65
N VAL A 146 15.10 7.47 -9.95
CA VAL A 146 15.14 6.01 -9.95
C VAL A 146 14.52 5.48 -8.67
N VAL A 147 13.47 4.68 -8.83
CA VAL A 147 12.90 3.86 -7.75
C VAL A 147 13.53 2.48 -7.84
N THR A 148 14.19 2.05 -6.77
CA THR A 148 14.77 0.70 -6.63
C THR A 148 13.97 -0.08 -5.60
N VAL A 149 13.62 -1.33 -5.92
CA VAL A 149 12.97 -2.28 -5.02
C VAL A 149 13.77 -3.57 -4.99
N ALA A 150 14.19 -4.03 -3.81
CA ALA A 150 15.15 -5.11 -3.66
C ALA A 150 14.79 -6.10 -2.56
N TRP A 151 15.16 -7.36 -2.79
CA TRP A 151 15.17 -8.49 -1.85
C TRP A 151 16.55 -9.14 -1.86
N ASP A 152 16.78 -10.10 -0.96
CA ASP A 152 18.08 -10.77 -0.80
C ASP A 152 18.63 -11.43 -2.09
N ILE A 153 17.74 -11.83 -3.00
CA ILE A 153 18.08 -12.56 -4.24
C ILE A 153 17.73 -11.83 -5.54
N SER A 154 17.04 -10.68 -5.49
CA SER A 154 16.62 -9.97 -6.70
C SER A 154 16.38 -8.49 -6.45
N TRP A 155 16.51 -7.66 -7.50
CA TRP A 155 16.16 -6.24 -7.43
C TRP A 155 15.61 -5.75 -8.77
N TYR A 156 14.82 -4.69 -8.71
CA TYR A 156 14.17 -4.04 -9.84
C TYR A 156 14.38 -2.52 -9.76
N GLN A 157 14.55 -1.89 -10.91
CA GLN A 157 14.62 -0.43 -11.03
C GLN A 157 13.59 0.10 -12.02
N TYR A 158 13.02 1.22 -11.64
CA TYR A 158 12.04 1.97 -12.42
C TYR A 158 12.54 3.39 -12.56
N ARG A 159 12.70 3.86 -13.80
CA ARG A 159 12.98 5.26 -14.08
C ARG A 159 11.67 5.99 -14.20
N VAL A 160 11.53 7.06 -13.45
CA VAL A 160 10.35 7.90 -13.41
C VAL A 160 10.80 9.31 -13.76
N ALA A 161 10.13 9.93 -14.73
CA ALA A 161 10.32 11.34 -15.04
C ALA A 161 9.18 12.12 -14.35
N PRO A 162 9.39 12.71 -13.17
CA PRO A 162 8.47 13.69 -12.61
C PRO A 162 8.27 14.83 -13.61
N GLU A 163 7.03 15.16 -13.91
CA GLU A 163 6.67 16.30 -14.75
C GLU A 163 6.71 17.54 -13.87
N SER A 164 7.87 18.19 -13.80
CA SER A 164 8.02 19.46 -13.12
C SER A 164 7.04 20.51 -13.69
N GLY A 165 5.90 20.68 -13.03
CA GLY A 165 5.00 21.84 -13.20
C GLY A 165 3.97 21.81 -14.34
N GLN A 166 3.81 20.73 -15.10
CA GLN A 166 2.82 20.70 -16.20
C GLN A 166 1.52 20.00 -15.77
N ARG A 167 0.39 20.70 -15.84
CA ARG A 167 -0.94 20.07 -15.73
C ARG A 167 -1.06 18.96 -16.79
N ARG A 168 -1.29 17.75 -16.29
CA ARG A 168 -1.45 16.48 -17.03
C ARG A 168 -2.26 16.64 -18.33
N THR A 169 -1.63 16.30 -19.46
CA THR A 169 -2.30 15.66 -20.59
C THR A 169 -1.60 14.34 -20.88
N ALA A 170 -2.40 13.29 -21.03
CA ALA A 170 -2.03 11.89 -20.85
C ALA A 170 -0.90 11.37 -21.77
N GLY A 171 -0.07 10.50 -21.18
CA GLY A 171 0.48 9.33 -21.87
C GLY A 171 1.97 9.35 -22.17
N SER A 172 2.80 8.90 -21.22
CA SER A 172 4.05 8.22 -21.59
C SER A 172 4.40 7.11 -20.60
N SER A 173 4.76 5.95 -21.16
CA SER A 173 5.06 4.71 -20.43
C SER A 173 6.52 4.67 -19.98
N PRO A 174 6.83 4.37 -18.70
CA PRO A 174 8.20 4.20 -18.24
C PRO A 174 8.85 2.97 -18.88
N ARG A 175 10.06 3.10 -19.43
CA ARG A 175 10.85 1.97 -19.93
C ARG A 175 11.51 1.24 -18.76
N SER A 176 11.13 -0.02 -18.52
CA SER A 176 11.83 -0.90 -17.59
C SER A 176 13.10 -1.47 -18.25
N ARG A 177 14.29 -1.21 -17.71
CA ARG A 177 15.52 -1.94 -18.07
C ARG A 177 15.86 -2.94 -16.97
N ARG A 178 16.09 -4.20 -17.33
CA ARG A 178 16.74 -5.20 -16.46
C ARG A 178 18.25 -5.14 -16.67
N SER A 179 19.04 -4.95 -15.62
CA SER A 179 20.47 -5.30 -15.69
C SER A 179 21.20 -5.32 -14.33
N ARG A 180 21.75 -6.52 -14.04
CA ARG A 180 22.97 -6.88 -13.25
C ARG A 180 22.93 -6.92 -11.71
N PRO A 181 23.70 -7.81 -11.05
CA PRO A 181 23.70 -7.96 -9.60
C PRO A 181 24.30 -6.74 -8.88
N PHE A 182 23.70 -6.38 -7.75
CA PHE A 182 24.15 -5.28 -6.89
C PHE A 182 25.38 -5.74 -6.06
N PRO A 183 26.49 -4.98 -6.01
CA PRO A 183 27.59 -5.31 -5.12
C PRO A 183 27.13 -5.12 -3.67
N ARG A 184 27.17 -6.20 -2.88
CA ARG A 184 26.94 -6.17 -1.43
C ARG A 184 27.87 -5.12 -0.81
N ARG A 185 27.32 -3.99 -0.32
CA ARG A 185 28.07 -3.10 0.58
C ARG A 185 28.36 -3.89 1.84
N ARG A 186 29.63 -4.33 1.99
CA ARG A 186 30.15 -4.77 3.28
C ARG A 186 29.94 -3.59 4.24
N ARG A 187 29.29 -3.85 5.38
CA ARG A 187 29.31 -2.93 6.51
C ARG A 187 30.78 -2.74 6.88
N ALA A 188 31.32 -1.55 6.59
CA ALA A 188 32.54 -1.11 7.22
C ALA A 188 32.15 -0.72 8.64
N CYS A 189 32.43 -1.59 9.61
CA CYS A 189 32.59 -1.15 10.99
C CYS A 189 33.79 -0.20 10.99
N GLY A 190 33.52 1.10 11.07
CA GLY A 190 34.55 2.08 11.36
C GLY A 190 34.86 2.07 12.85
N SER A 191 36.15 2.10 13.18
CA SER A 191 36.66 2.75 14.38
C SER A 191 37.91 3.53 13.99
N PRO A 192 37.97 4.84 14.26
CA PRO A 192 39.22 5.57 14.36
C PRO A 192 39.36 6.23 15.75
N PRO A 193 40.49 6.92 15.99
CA PRO A 193 41.84 6.39 16.11
C PRO A 193 42.17 5.90 17.54
#